data_AF-A0AAW5YT69-F1
#
_entry.id   AF-A0AAW5YT69-F1
#
_cell.length_a   1.000
_cell.length_b   1.000
_cell.length_c   1.000
_cell.angle_alpha   90.00
_cell.angle_beta   90.00
_cell.angle_gamma   90.00
#
_symmetry.space_group_name_H-M   'P 1'
#
loop_
_entity.id
_entity.type
_entity.pdbx_description
1 polymer ?
#
loop_
_entity_poly.entity_id
_entity_poly.type
_entity_poly.pdbx_seq_one_letter_code
_entity_poly.pdbx_strand_id
1 'polypeptide(L)'
;MEEILVQGNITEDLKRLGVNAKRTYGDENTSYQVYEVSEEDFQKLSDDADNRDLDDGHWKNGGWRWCKGSNQPIPTDMAEVNHQELVCWVETLNDGEETYRNDWHVNLLEYLEIEMDCSSFKNVCAVTKDLAKYNNMTMADLFQKYQG
;
A
#
# COMPACT_ATOMS: atom_id res chain seq x y z
N MET A 1 2.40 -12.14 12.06
CA MET A 1 2.55 -12.07 10.58
C MET A 1 2.47 -10.61 10.19
N GLU A 2 3.31 -10.18 9.27
CA GLU A 2 3.33 -8.81 8.73
C GLU A 2 2.94 -8.79 7.26
N GLU A 3 2.27 -7.73 6.83
CA GLU A 3 2.00 -7.48 5.40
C GLU A 3 2.93 -6.40 4.88
N ILE A 4 3.65 -6.71 3.81
CA ILE A 4 4.53 -5.77 3.10
C ILE A 4 3.94 -5.44 1.74
N LEU A 5 4.10 -4.18 1.32
CA LEU A 5 3.77 -3.73 -0.03
C LEU A 5 4.99 -3.93 -0.92
N VAL A 6 4.80 -4.50 -2.10
CA VAL A 6 5.87 -4.83 -3.04
C VAL A 6 5.61 -4.17 -4.38
N GLN A 7 6.66 -3.65 -4.99
CA GLN A 7 6.65 -3.15 -6.36
C GLN A 7 7.73 -3.88 -7.16
N GLY A 8 7.41 -4.34 -8.38
CA GLY A 8 8.33 -5.11 -9.22
C GLY A 8 8.53 -6.56 -8.76
N ASN A 9 9.65 -7.17 -9.17
CA ASN A 9 9.97 -8.56 -8.89
C ASN A 9 11.10 -8.67 -7.85
N ILE A 10 10.77 -9.26 -6.70
CA ILE A 10 11.69 -9.43 -5.57
C ILE A 10 12.08 -10.89 -5.29
N THR A 11 11.70 -11.82 -6.17
CA THR A 11 11.78 -13.26 -5.91
C THR A 11 13.20 -13.73 -5.60
N GLU A 12 14.19 -13.25 -6.35
CA GLU A 12 15.60 -13.63 -6.15
C GLU A 12 16.18 -13.02 -4.87
N ASP A 13 15.76 -11.81 -4.49
CA ASP A 13 16.18 -11.17 -3.24
C ASP A 13 15.60 -11.92 -2.03
N LEU A 14 14.34 -12.35 -2.09
CA LEU A 14 13.74 -13.18 -1.05
C LEU A 14 14.47 -14.53 -0.90
N LYS A 15 14.82 -15.19 -2.01
CA LYS A 15 15.60 -16.45 -1.99
C LYS A 15 16.99 -16.25 -1.39
N ARG A 16 17.68 -15.17 -1.76
CA ARG A 16 19.00 -14.80 -1.21
C ARG A 16 18.95 -14.70 0.32
N LEU A 17 17.88 -14.10 0.84
CA LEU A 17 17.68 -13.91 2.28
C LEU A 17 17.11 -15.14 3.00
N GLY A 18 16.71 -16.19 2.27
CA GLY A 18 16.02 -17.33 2.86
C GLY A 18 14.68 -16.95 3.49
N VAL A 19 14.00 -15.93 2.94
CA VAL A 19 12.71 -15.43 3.40
C VAL A 19 11.58 -16.18 2.69
N ASN A 20 10.63 -16.72 3.47
CA ASN A 20 9.44 -17.35 2.93
C ASN A 20 8.26 -16.38 2.98
N ALA A 21 8.08 -15.61 1.90
CA ALA A 21 6.95 -14.70 1.75
C ALA A 21 5.84 -15.32 0.90
N LYS A 22 4.59 -15.17 1.32
CA LYS A 22 3.42 -15.59 0.54
C LYS A 22 2.78 -14.36 -0.10
N ARG A 23 2.75 -14.31 -1.44
CA ARG A 23 1.96 -13.28 -2.14
C ARG A 23 0.47 -13.51 -1.88
N THR A 24 -0.20 -12.51 -1.34
CA THR A 24 -1.63 -12.53 -0.99
C THR A 24 -2.48 -11.64 -1.90
N TYR A 25 -1.87 -10.68 -2.59
CA TYR A 25 -2.50 -9.90 -3.66
C TYR A 25 -1.54 -9.66 -4.83
N GLY A 26 -2.11 -9.64 -6.04
CA GLY A 26 -1.44 -9.23 -7.28
C GLY A 26 -0.62 -10.31 -7.96
N ASP A 27 -0.04 -9.92 -9.09
CA ASP A 27 0.88 -10.71 -9.91
C ASP A 27 1.98 -9.83 -10.54
N GLU A 28 2.77 -10.39 -11.46
CA GLU A 28 3.88 -9.69 -12.13
C GLU A 28 3.44 -8.45 -12.93
N ASN A 29 2.15 -8.33 -13.29
CA ASN A 29 1.59 -7.23 -14.08
C ASN A 29 0.91 -6.16 -13.21
N THR A 30 0.73 -6.42 -11.92
CA THR A 30 0.13 -5.45 -11.00
C THR A 30 1.16 -4.40 -10.55
N SER A 31 0.74 -3.13 -10.49
CA SER A 31 1.61 -2.02 -10.05
C SER A 31 2.15 -2.22 -8.63
N TYR A 32 1.32 -2.81 -7.76
CA TYR A 32 1.68 -3.20 -6.40
C TYR A 32 1.17 -4.61 -6.11
N GLN A 33 1.94 -5.34 -5.31
CA GLN A 33 1.60 -6.65 -4.78
C GLN A 33 1.61 -6.58 -3.25
N VAL A 34 0.87 -7.45 -2.58
CA VAL A 34 0.92 -7.61 -1.12
C VAL A 34 1.47 -8.98 -0.79
N TYR A 35 2.42 -9.03 0.12
CA TYR A 35 3.00 -10.27 0.63
C TYR A 35 2.80 -10.36 2.14
N GLU A 36 2.44 -11.54 2.61
CA GLU A 36 2.42 -11.92 4.01
C GLU A 36 3.76 -12.59 4.35
N VAL A 37 4.39 -12.13 5.43
CA VAL A 37 5.67 -12.63 5.93
C VAL A 37 5.59 -12.94 7.42
N SER A 38 6.35 -13.96 7.85
CA SER A 38 6.50 -14.26 9.28
C SER A 38 7.28 -13.16 10.00
N GLU A 39 7.16 -13.07 11.32
CA GLU A 39 7.93 -12.09 12.11
C GLU A 39 9.44 -12.33 12.00
N GLU A 40 9.86 -13.60 11.98
CA GLU A 40 11.26 -13.98 11.78
C GLU A 40 11.76 -13.53 10.40
N ASP A 41 10.99 -13.78 9.35
CA ASP A 41 11.36 -13.39 8.00
C ASP A 41 11.29 -11.88 7.78
N PHE A 42 10.35 -11.19 8.43
CA PHE A 42 10.29 -9.73 8.46
C PHE A 42 11.53 -9.13 9.14
N GLN A 43 12.04 -9.77 10.19
CA GLN A 43 13.30 -9.34 10.82
C GLN A 43 14.47 -9.48 9.84
N LYS A 44 14.57 -10.58 9.09
CA LYS A 44 15.61 -10.75 8.05
C LYS A 44 15.55 -9.65 6.99
N LEU A 45 14.34 -9.29 6.54
CA LEU A 45 14.12 -8.19 5.60
C LEU A 45 14.56 -6.85 6.19
N SER A 46 14.21 -6.59 7.46
CA SER A 46 14.57 -5.35 8.15
C SER A 46 16.08 -5.24 8.37
N ASP A 47 16.73 -6.32 8.79
CA ASP A 47 18.19 -6.38 8.97
C ASP A 47 18.93 -6.13 7.65
N ASP A 48 18.46 -6.69 6.52
CA ASP A 48 19.02 -6.41 5.19
C ASP A 48 18.83 -4.93 4.82
N ALA A 49 17.66 -4.36 5.09
CA ALA A 49 17.38 -2.96 4.77
C ALA A 49 18.20 -1.94 5.60
N ASP A 50 18.54 -2.27 6.84
CA ASP A 50 19.35 -1.42 7.72
C ASP A 50 20.85 -1.51 7.42
N ASN A 51 21.32 -2.64 6.88
CA ASN A 51 22.73 -2.89 6.59
C ASN A 51 23.13 -2.70 5.11
N ARG A 52 22.23 -2.19 4.28
CA ARG A 52 22.49 -1.99 2.84
C ARG A 52 23.40 -0.80 2.56
N ASP A 53 24.39 -1.02 1.69
CA ASP A 53 25.12 0.06 1.02
C ASP A 53 24.30 0.56 -0.17
N LEU A 54 24.42 1.85 -0.49
CA LEU A 54 23.66 2.49 -1.58
C LEU A 54 23.89 1.85 -2.97
N ASP A 55 24.97 1.08 -3.12
CA ASP A 55 25.38 0.41 -4.37
C ASP A 55 25.45 -1.13 -4.25
N ASP A 56 24.86 -1.74 -3.22
CA ASP A 56 24.93 -3.20 -3.00
C ASP A 56 24.28 -4.03 -4.14
N GLY A 57 23.45 -3.37 -4.94
CA GLY A 57 22.82 -3.93 -6.11
C GLY A 57 21.75 -4.98 -5.82
N HIS A 58 21.28 -5.05 -4.58
CA HIS A 58 20.10 -5.82 -4.18
C HIS A 58 18.83 -5.02 -4.49
N TRP A 59 17.70 -5.70 -4.68
CA TRP A 59 16.42 -5.02 -4.97
C TRP A 59 16.43 -4.19 -6.28
N LYS A 60 17.18 -4.63 -7.30
CA LYS A 60 17.29 -3.92 -8.59
C LYS A 60 16.00 -3.92 -9.41
N ASN A 61 15.25 -5.02 -9.34
CA ASN A 61 14.08 -5.26 -10.18
C ASN A 61 12.76 -5.00 -9.44
N GLY A 62 12.84 -4.49 -8.22
CA GLY A 62 11.69 -4.25 -7.38
C GLY A 62 12.10 -3.86 -5.97
N GLY A 63 11.13 -3.57 -5.12
CA GLY A 63 11.38 -3.25 -3.73
C GLY A 63 10.17 -3.55 -2.89
N TRP A 64 10.36 -3.46 -1.59
CA TRP A 64 9.29 -3.64 -0.62
C TRP A 64 9.26 -2.48 0.37
N ARG A 65 8.08 -2.27 0.96
CA ARG A 65 7.84 -1.32 2.04
C ARG A 65 6.96 -1.93 3.09
N TRP A 66 7.21 -1.51 4.32
CA TRP A 66 6.37 -1.75 5.46
C TRP A 66 6.24 -0.45 6.25
N CYS A 67 5.05 -0.18 6.75
CA CYS A 67 4.74 1.00 7.56
C CYS A 67 3.80 0.58 8.69
N LYS A 68 3.93 1.25 9.85
CA LYS A 68 2.97 1.10 10.95
C LYS A 68 1.61 1.75 10.65
N GLY A 69 1.62 2.71 9.71
CA GLY A 69 0.50 3.57 9.35
C GLY A 69 1.04 4.89 8.80
N SER A 70 0.12 5.77 8.41
CA SER A 70 0.37 7.14 7.99
C SER A 70 0.28 8.12 9.17
N ASN A 71 0.43 9.41 8.88
CA ASN A 71 0.17 10.50 9.82
C ASN A 71 -1.27 11.03 9.75
N GLN A 72 -2.16 10.34 9.03
CA GLN A 72 -3.54 10.77 8.86
C GLN A 72 -4.36 10.56 10.15
N PRO A 73 -5.36 11.42 10.42
CA PRO A 73 -6.28 11.22 11.54
C PRO A 73 -7.19 10.02 11.29
N ILE A 74 -8.01 9.66 12.27
CA ILE A 74 -9.06 8.65 12.05
C ILE A 74 -10.00 9.17 10.94
N PRO A 75 -10.23 8.39 9.86
CA PRO A 75 -11.12 8.80 8.79
C PRO A 75 -12.55 8.90 9.30
N THR A 76 -13.26 9.95 8.89
CA THR A 76 -14.66 10.21 9.25
C THR A 76 -15.60 10.17 8.05
N ASP A 77 -15.04 9.99 6.86
CA ASP A 77 -15.75 10.15 5.60
C ASP A 77 -15.84 8.84 4.82
N MET A 78 -16.58 8.89 3.72
CA MET A 78 -16.75 7.76 2.81
C MET A 78 -16.68 8.24 1.36
N ALA A 79 -16.13 7.39 0.50
CA ALA A 79 -16.16 7.54 -0.95
C ALA A 79 -16.52 6.21 -1.62
N GLU A 80 -17.12 6.27 -2.80
CA GLU A 80 -17.22 5.14 -3.71
C GLU A 80 -15.87 4.96 -4.42
N VAL A 81 -15.24 3.80 -4.22
CA VAL A 81 -14.00 3.41 -4.89
C VAL A 81 -14.24 2.05 -5.53
N ASN A 82 -14.05 1.94 -6.86
CA ASN A 82 -14.32 0.71 -7.61
C ASN A 82 -15.73 0.14 -7.32
N HIS A 83 -16.75 1.01 -7.34
CA HIS A 83 -18.15 0.67 -7.07
C HIS A 83 -18.40 0.07 -5.67
N GLN A 84 -17.50 0.32 -4.72
CA GLN A 84 -17.60 -0.14 -3.33
C GLN A 84 -17.42 1.06 -2.40
N GLU A 85 -18.16 1.08 -1.30
CA GLU A 85 -17.99 2.10 -0.25
C GLU A 85 -16.68 1.84 0.52
N LEU A 86 -15.88 2.90 0.71
CA LEU A 86 -14.63 2.92 1.46
C LEU A 86 -14.70 3.99 2.55
N VAL A 87 -14.43 3.64 3.80
CA VAL A 87 -14.22 4.62 4.88
C VAL A 87 -12.84 5.24 4.72
N CYS A 88 -12.77 6.54 4.46
CA CYS A 88 -11.55 7.22 4.04
C CYS A 88 -11.53 8.71 4.38
N TRP A 89 -10.57 9.44 3.80
CA TRP A 89 -10.48 10.90 3.85
C TRP A 89 -10.87 11.46 2.49
N VAL A 90 -11.77 12.43 2.47
CA VAL A 90 -12.23 13.09 1.24
C VAL A 90 -12.15 14.59 1.43
N GLU A 91 -11.44 15.28 0.55
CA GLU A 91 -11.34 16.73 0.58
C GLU A 91 -12.67 17.38 0.18
N THR A 92 -12.99 18.48 0.86
CA THR A 92 -14.10 19.35 0.46
C THR A 92 -13.55 20.43 -0.46
N LEU A 93 -13.97 20.41 -1.73
CA LEU A 93 -13.51 21.33 -2.76
C LEU A 93 -14.49 22.49 -2.91
N ASN A 94 -13.97 23.64 -3.31
CA ASN A 94 -14.75 24.82 -3.66
C ASN A 94 -14.23 25.39 -4.99
N ASP A 95 -15.08 25.42 -6.01
CA ASP A 95 -14.71 25.90 -7.35
C ASP A 95 -15.06 27.38 -7.58
N GLY A 96 -15.49 28.07 -6.54
CA GLY A 96 -15.94 29.46 -6.57
C GLY A 96 -17.45 29.62 -6.74
N GLU A 97 -18.18 28.57 -7.12
CA GLU A 97 -19.65 28.58 -7.25
C GLU A 97 -20.31 27.62 -6.27
N GLU A 98 -19.77 26.41 -6.14
CA GLU A 98 -20.32 25.37 -5.28
C GLU A 98 -19.24 24.70 -4.41
N THR A 99 -19.70 24.05 -3.35
CA THR A 99 -18.86 23.23 -2.49
C THR A 99 -19.28 21.78 -2.67
N TYR A 100 -18.35 20.93 -3.09
CA TYR A 100 -18.62 19.52 -3.35
C TYR A 100 -17.52 18.64 -2.74
N ARG A 101 -17.83 17.36 -2.60
CA ARG A 101 -16.90 16.33 -2.15
C ARG A 101 -16.51 15.49 -3.34
N ASN A 102 -15.24 15.13 -3.44
CA ASN A 102 -14.82 14.17 -4.45
C ASN A 102 -15.00 12.75 -3.88
N ASP A 103 -16.24 12.27 -3.90
CA ASP A 103 -16.65 11.03 -3.26
C ASP A 103 -16.71 9.83 -4.22
N TRP A 104 -16.09 9.93 -5.39
CA TRP A 104 -16.06 8.88 -6.39
C TRP A 104 -14.69 8.72 -7.06
N HIS A 105 -14.19 7.48 -7.09
CA HIS A 105 -12.93 7.13 -7.75
C HIS A 105 -13.05 5.77 -8.46
N VAL A 106 -12.38 5.62 -9.60
CA VAL A 106 -12.38 4.40 -10.41
C VAL A 106 -11.73 3.26 -9.63
N ASN A 107 -10.62 3.52 -8.93
CA ASN A 107 -9.89 2.51 -8.15
C ASN A 107 -9.09 3.11 -6.99
N LEU A 108 -8.53 2.23 -6.16
CA LEU A 108 -7.76 2.59 -4.96
C LEU A 108 -6.57 3.49 -5.26
N LEU A 109 -5.78 3.21 -6.31
CA LEU A 109 -4.62 4.01 -6.65
C LEU A 109 -5.01 5.43 -7.13
N GLU A 110 -6.12 5.57 -7.86
CA GLU A 110 -6.64 6.90 -8.21
C GLU A 110 -7.10 7.67 -6.97
N TYR A 111 -7.81 7.01 -6.03
CA TYR A 111 -8.14 7.63 -4.74
C TYR A 111 -6.89 8.14 -4.01
N LEU A 112 -5.83 7.31 -3.93
CA LEU A 112 -4.58 7.71 -3.27
C LEU A 112 -3.89 8.87 -3.98
N GLU A 113 -3.93 8.92 -5.32
CA GLU A 113 -3.33 10.00 -6.09
C GLU A 113 -4.11 11.31 -5.92
N ILE A 114 -5.44 11.26 -6.04
CA ILE A 114 -6.27 12.47 -6.06
C ILE A 114 -6.54 13.01 -4.65
N GLU A 115 -6.99 12.17 -3.72
CA GLU A 115 -7.41 12.65 -2.38
C GLU A 115 -6.24 12.81 -1.41
N MET A 116 -5.21 11.97 -1.58
CA MET A 116 -4.13 11.88 -0.59
C MET A 116 -2.81 12.47 -1.10
N ASP A 117 -2.73 12.86 -2.38
CA ASP A 117 -1.49 13.24 -3.07
C ASP A 117 -0.36 12.21 -2.82
N CYS A 118 -0.74 10.92 -2.83
CA CYS A 118 0.10 9.80 -2.43
C CYS A 118 0.47 8.91 -3.61
N SER A 119 1.47 9.32 -4.39
CA SER A 119 2.04 8.50 -5.48
C SER A 119 3.34 7.79 -5.11
N SER A 120 4.05 8.24 -4.06
CA SER A 120 5.31 7.62 -3.65
C SER A 120 5.09 6.27 -2.95
N PHE A 121 5.92 5.28 -3.26
CA PHE A 121 5.81 3.92 -2.71
C PHE A 121 5.70 3.87 -1.17
N LYS A 122 6.44 4.74 -0.48
CA LYS A 122 6.38 4.86 0.98
C LYS A 122 5.01 5.35 1.45
N ASN A 123 4.47 6.38 0.82
CA ASN A 123 3.20 6.98 1.22
C ASN A 123 2.03 6.06 0.87
N VAL A 124 2.07 5.42 -0.31
CA VAL A 124 1.09 4.39 -0.70
C VAL A 124 1.04 3.28 0.35
N CYS A 125 2.19 2.75 0.78
CA CYS A 125 2.24 1.72 1.83
C CYS A 125 1.66 2.21 3.16
N ALA A 126 2.00 3.43 3.58
CA ALA A 126 1.53 3.98 4.85
C ALA A 126 0.01 4.21 4.86
N VAL A 127 -0.55 4.80 3.81
CA VAL A 127 -1.98 5.13 3.73
C VAL A 127 -2.82 3.87 3.54
N THR A 128 -2.40 2.93 2.68
CA THR A 128 -3.14 1.66 2.50
C THR A 128 -3.15 0.81 3.77
N LYS A 129 -2.11 0.88 4.61
CA LYS A 129 -2.11 0.24 5.93
C LYS A 129 -3.20 0.80 6.85
N ASP A 130 -3.37 2.11 6.90
CA ASP A 130 -4.42 2.73 7.71
C ASP A 130 -5.82 2.50 7.11
N LEU A 131 -5.98 2.59 5.79
CA LEU A 131 -7.25 2.29 5.13
C LEU A 131 -7.70 0.86 5.46
N ALA A 132 -6.81 -0.12 5.32
CA ALA A 132 -7.11 -1.51 5.65
C ALA A 132 -7.53 -1.66 7.12
N LYS A 133 -6.79 -1.03 8.04
CA LYS A 133 -7.10 -1.00 9.47
C LYS A 133 -8.48 -0.40 9.76
N TYR A 134 -8.79 0.78 9.23
CA TYR A 134 -10.05 1.47 9.52
C TYR A 134 -11.26 0.86 8.81
N ASN A 135 -11.02 0.09 7.74
CA ASN A 135 -12.05 -0.72 7.07
C ASN A 135 -12.10 -2.17 7.57
N ASN A 136 -11.38 -2.50 8.66
CA ASN A 136 -11.35 -3.82 9.30
C ASN A 136 -11.02 -4.97 8.34
N MET A 137 -10.01 -4.79 7.49
CA MET A 137 -9.56 -5.78 6.51
C MET A 137 -8.04 -5.85 6.43
N THR A 138 -7.51 -6.84 5.72
CA THR A 138 -6.08 -6.91 5.40
C THR A 138 -5.73 -5.93 4.27
N MET A 139 -4.44 -5.59 4.12
CA MET A 139 -4.00 -4.77 2.99
C MET A 139 -4.24 -5.51 1.67
N ALA A 140 -4.05 -6.85 1.65
CA ALA A 140 -4.39 -7.67 0.50
C ALA A 140 -5.89 -7.57 0.12
N ASP A 141 -6.79 -7.67 1.10
CA ASP A 141 -8.24 -7.53 0.86
C ASP A 141 -8.61 -6.13 0.39
N LEU A 142 -7.97 -5.09 0.93
CA LEU A 142 -8.16 -3.70 0.49
C LEU A 142 -7.83 -3.56 -1.00
N PHE A 143 -6.63 -3.99 -1.41
CA PHE A 143 -6.25 -3.94 -2.81
C PHE A 143 -7.17 -4.81 -3.69
N GLN A 144 -7.51 -6.01 -3.25
CA GLN A 144 -8.40 -6.91 -4.00
C GLN A 144 -9.81 -6.32 -4.21
N LYS A 145 -10.33 -5.61 -3.21
CA LYS A 145 -11.67 -5.03 -3.25
C LYS A 145 -11.72 -3.72 -4.03
N TYR A 146 -10.73 -2.85 -3.84
CA TYR A 146 -10.81 -1.47 -4.30
C TYR A 146 -9.90 -1.14 -5.50
N GLN A 147 -8.89 -1.95 -5.81
CA GLN A 147 -8.02 -1.67 -6.98
C GLN A 147 -8.59 -2.21 -8.30
N GLY A 148 -9.37 -3.29 -8.26
CA GLY A 148 -9.78 -4.05 -9.43
C GLY A 148 -8.83 -5.21 -9.72
#